data_AF-A0A833YGT6-F1
#
_entry.id   AF-A0A833YGT6-F1
#
_cell.length_a   1.000
_cell.length_b   1.000
_cell.length_c   1.000
_cell.angle_alpha   90.00
_cell.angle_beta   90.00
_cell.angle_gamma   90.00
#
_symmetry.space_group_name_H-M   'P 1'
#
loop_
_entity.id
_entity.type
_entity.pdbx_description
1 polymer ?
#
loop_
_entity_poly.entity_id
_entity_poly.type
_entity_poly.pdbx_seq_one_letter_code
_entity_poly.pdbx_strand_id
1 'polypeptide(L)'
;MLSRVVLSAAAAAGPSLKSAALLGPGVLQATRIFHTGQPSLAPVPPLPEYGGKVRHGLIPEEFFQFLYPKTGVTGPYMLGTGLILYFLSKEIYVVTPETISAISTIGLLVFMVKKYGASVGEFADKLNENNIAMALEVTYRERLHRVYREVKSRLDYHISVQDMMRRKEQEHMINWVEKHVVQSISAQQEKETISKCISDLKLLAKKAQAQPIM
;
A
#
# COMPACT_ATOMS: atom_id res chain seq x y z
N MET A 1 -51.17 52.73 -6.47
CA MET A 1 -50.86 51.50 -7.22
C MET A 1 -50.53 50.42 -6.18
N LEU A 2 -51.57 49.89 -5.51
CA LEU A 2 -52.03 48.49 -5.61
C LEU A 2 -50.93 47.50 -5.16
N SER A 3 -50.97 46.71 -4.07
CA SER A 3 -51.98 46.20 -3.12
C SER A 3 -51.17 45.47 -2.01
N ARG A 4 -51.41 45.56 -0.69
CA ARG A 4 -52.42 44.84 0.14
C ARG A 4 -52.46 43.33 -0.19
N VAL A 5 -52.42 42.33 0.70
CA VAL A 5 -52.90 42.18 2.10
C VAL A 5 -52.55 40.72 2.52
N VAL A 6 -51.92 40.50 3.69
CA VAL A 6 -52.46 39.79 4.88
C VAL A 6 -52.66 38.28 4.73
N LEU A 7 -51.98 37.49 5.57
CA LEU A 7 -52.68 36.74 6.62
C LEU A 7 -51.78 36.41 7.81
N SER A 8 -52.37 36.60 8.98
CA SER A 8 -51.80 36.63 10.32
C SER A 8 -52.15 35.34 11.06
N ALA A 9 -51.26 34.97 11.99
CA ALA A 9 -51.40 34.24 13.26
C ALA A 9 -52.67 33.41 13.61
N ALA A 10 -52.43 32.19 14.13
CA ALA A 10 -52.96 31.61 15.39
C ALA A 10 -52.58 30.09 15.46
N ALA A 11 -51.64 29.64 16.29
CA ALA A 11 -51.77 29.22 17.71
C ALA A 11 -52.58 27.93 17.96
N ALA A 12 -51.90 26.81 18.31
CA ALA A 12 -52.36 25.81 19.30
C ALA A 12 -51.27 24.74 19.62
N ALA A 13 -50.74 24.82 20.85
CA ALA A 13 -50.41 23.76 21.82
C ALA A 13 -49.79 22.39 21.43
N GLY A 14 -48.67 22.03 22.09
CA GLY A 14 -48.39 20.65 22.55
C GLY A 14 -46.93 20.16 22.38
N PRO A 15 -46.32 19.43 23.34
CA PRO A 15 -44.88 19.50 23.63
C PRO A 15 -44.04 18.26 23.22
N SER A 16 -42.72 18.46 23.27
CA SER A 16 -41.69 17.43 23.52
C SER A 16 -41.30 16.50 22.37
N LEU A 17 -40.12 16.76 21.77
CA LEU A 17 -39.13 15.69 21.58
C LEU A 17 -37.71 16.25 21.57
N LYS A 18 -36.94 15.84 22.58
CA LYS A 18 -35.52 16.15 22.77
C LYS A 18 -34.68 15.47 21.67
N SER A 19 -33.58 16.13 21.33
CA SER A 19 -32.41 15.59 20.60
C SER A 19 -32.55 15.39 19.09
N ALA A 20 -32.56 16.50 18.36
CA ALA A 20 -31.95 16.58 17.04
C ALA A 20 -30.86 17.65 17.11
N ALA A 21 -29.69 17.27 17.64
CA ALA A 21 -28.49 18.09 17.53
C ALA A 21 -28.13 18.15 16.04
N LEU A 22 -28.37 19.34 15.49
CA LEU A 22 -27.89 19.87 14.23
C LEU A 22 -26.50 19.31 13.89
N LEU A 23 -26.43 18.29 13.03
CA LEU A 23 -25.20 17.92 12.34
C LEU A 23 -24.93 19.04 11.34
N GLY A 24 -24.19 20.06 11.79
CA GLY A 24 -23.75 21.15 10.93
C GLY A 24 -22.91 20.62 9.76
N PRO A 25 -22.86 21.35 8.63
CA PRO A 25 -22.14 20.96 7.41
C PRO A 25 -20.60 20.91 7.55
N GLY A 26 -20.07 20.88 8.78
CA GLY A 26 -18.64 20.91 9.08
C GLY A 26 -17.98 19.54 9.26
N VAL A 27 -18.72 18.42 9.26
CA VAL A 27 -18.14 17.08 9.53
C VAL A 27 -17.67 16.35 8.27
N LEU A 28 -18.03 16.82 7.07
CA LEU A 28 -17.63 16.17 5.81
C LEU A 28 -16.26 16.61 5.28
N GLN A 29 -15.55 17.52 5.96
CA GLN A 29 -14.30 18.09 5.46
C GLN A 29 -13.08 17.82 6.35
N ALA A 30 -13.09 16.70 7.07
CA ALA A 30 -11.93 16.24 7.85
C ALA A 30 -11.42 14.85 7.43
N THR A 31 -11.79 14.35 6.25
CA THR A 31 -10.94 13.38 5.55
C THR A 31 -9.78 14.15 4.91
N ARG A 32 -8.92 14.73 5.75
CA ARG A 32 -7.56 15.06 5.32
C ARG A 32 -6.99 13.72 4.88
N ILE A 33 -6.88 13.51 3.58
CA ILE A 33 -6.11 12.42 2.98
C ILE A 33 -4.67 12.68 3.44
N PHE A 34 -4.37 12.25 4.66
CA PHE A 34 -3.00 12.11 5.09
C PHE A 34 -2.41 11.10 4.11
N HIS A 35 -1.53 11.60 3.25
CA HIS A 35 -0.60 10.79 2.49
C HIS A 35 0.21 9.96 3.49
N THR A 36 -0.32 8.82 3.92
CA THR A 36 0.45 7.71 4.47
C THR A 36 1.03 6.90 3.32
N GLY A 37 1.58 7.58 2.31
CA GLY A 37 2.51 6.97 1.38
C GLY A 37 3.87 7.10 2.02
N GLN A 38 4.57 5.99 2.25
CA GLN A 38 5.96 6.03 2.67
C GLN A 38 6.73 7.06 1.80
N PRO A 39 7.50 7.98 2.40
CA PRO A 39 8.28 8.96 1.63
C PRO A 39 9.30 8.31 0.69
N SER A 40 9.62 7.02 0.87
CA SER A 40 10.48 6.23 -0.03
C SER A 40 9.83 5.84 -1.37
N LEU A 41 8.52 6.03 -1.53
CA LEU A 41 7.76 5.74 -2.75
C LEU A 41 7.50 6.99 -3.60
N ALA A 42 8.04 8.14 -3.21
CA ALA A 42 8.00 9.33 -4.06
C ALA A 42 8.82 9.06 -5.34
N PRO A 43 8.30 9.36 -6.54
CA PRO A 43 9.07 9.25 -7.77
C PRO A 43 10.33 10.11 -7.65
N VAL A 44 11.49 9.44 -7.55
CA VAL A 44 12.79 10.11 -7.55
C VAL A 44 13.01 10.69 -8.95
N PRO A 45 13.53 11.92 -9.09
CA PRO A 45 13.85 12.46 -10.40
C PRO A 45 14.80 11.49 -11.14
N PRO A 46 14.64 11.31 -12.45
CA PRO A 46 15.51 10.45 -13.22
C PRO A 46 16.96 10.97 -13.13
N LEU A 47 17.92 10.05 -13.04
CA LEU A 47 19.33 10.41 -13.09
C LEU A 47 19.65 11.06 -14.46
N PRO A 48 20.54 12.06 -14.51
CA PRO A 48 21.00 12.62 -15.77
C PRO A 48 21.68 11.52 -16.61
N GLU A 49 21.40 11.48 -17.91
CA GLU A 49 21.92 10.44 -18.82
C GLU A 49 23.45 10.47 -18.95
N TYR A 50 24.06 11.66 -18.86
CA TYR A 50 25.50 11.84 -18.97
C TYR A 50 26.06 12.51 -17.72
N GLY A 51 27.14 11.93 -17.20
CA GLY A 51 27.93 12.52 -16.12
C GLY A 51 28.86 13.63 -16.60
N GLY A 52 29.46 14.35 -15.65
CA GLY A 52 30.48 15.36 -15.93
C GLY A 52 31.70 14.74 -16.63
N LYS A 53 32.23 15.45 -17.63
CA LYS A 53 33.38 14.97 -18.40
C LYS A 53 34.66 15.02 -17.55
N VAL A 54 35.45 13.95 -17.57
CA VAL A 54 36.72 13.84 -16.83
C VAL A 54 37.86 13.58 -17.80
N ARG A 55 38.96 14.33 -17.65
CA ARG A 55 40.22 14.09 -18.37
C ARG A 55 41.18 13.29 -17.49
N HIS A 56 41.96 12.40 -18.11
CA HIS A 56 42.97 11.57 -17.44
C HIS A 56 42.44 10.68 -16.31
N GLY A 57 41.12 10.42 -16.27
CA GLY A 57 40.46 9.55 -15.30
C GLY A 57 40.23 10.17 -13.91
N LEU A 58 41.00 11.19 -13.51
CA LEU A 58 40.89 11.81 -12.17
C LEU A 58 40.44 13.27 -12.20
N ILE A 59 40.77 14.03 -13.24
CA ILE A 59 40.64 15.50 -13.21
C ILE A 59 39.41 15.92 -14.03
N PRO A 60 38.40 16.56 -13.42
CA PRO A 60 37.18 16.98 -14.13
C PRO A 60 37.48 18.09 -15.14
N GLU A 61 36.71 18.14 -16.24
CA GLU A 61 36.81 19.21 -17.25
C GLU A 61 36.57 20.59 -16.65
N GLU A 62 35.75 20.69 -15.60
CA GLU A 62 35.47 21.92 -14.85
C GLU A 62 36.76 22.60 -14.35
N PHE A 63 37.77 21.82 -13.94
CA PHE A 63 39.06 22.36 -13.54
C PHE A 63 39.83 22.98 -14.71
N PHE A 64 39.74 22.37 -15.90
CA PHE A 64 40.34 22.92 -17.11
C PHE A 64 39.62 24.20 -17.55
N GLN A 65 38.29 24.21 -17.51
CA GLN A 65 37.48 25.39 -17.85
C GLN A 65 37.78 26.57 -16.93
N PHE A 66 38.02 26.34 -15.65
CA PHE A 66 38.45 27.39 -14.73
C PHE A 66 39.77 28.07 -15.15
N LEU A 67 40.70 27.30 -15.71
CA LEU A 67 42.05 27.76 -16.06
C LEU A 67 42.17 28.26 -17.52
N TYR A 68 41.29 27.84 -18.42
CA TYR A 68 41.32 28.25 -19.83
C TYR A 68 41.27 29.76 -20.05
N PRO A 69 40.41 30.55 -19.36
CA PRO A 69 40.39 32.01 -19.52
C PRO A 69 41.68 32.72 -19.13
N LYS A 70 42.55 32.08 -18.32
CA LYS A 70 43.76 32.70 -17.77
C LYS A 70 45.03 32.22 -18.44
N THR A 71 45.10 30.94 -18.72
CA THR A 71 46.35 30.26 -19.12
C THR A 71 46.21 29.47 -20.41
N GLY A 72 45.05 29.53 -21.06
CA GLY A 72 44.75 28.73 -22.24
C GLY A 72 44.74 27.22 -21.96
N VAL A 73 44.72 26.42 -23.03
CA VAL A 73 44.59 24.96 -22.93
C VAL A 73 45.83 24.30 -22.33
N THR A 74 47.02 24.91 -22.49
CA THR A 74 48.28 24.40 -21.96
C THR A 74 48.43 24.64 -20.45
N GLY A 75 47.73 25.61 -19.90
CA GLY A 75 47.83 26.00 -18.49
C GLY A 75 47.70 24.85 -17.49
N PRO A 76 46.60 24.08 -17.50
CA PRO A 76 46.42 22.93 -16.60
C PRO A 76 47.54 21.89 -16.70
N TYR A 77 48.07 21.66 -17.91
CA TYR A 77 49.14 20.70 -18.14
C TYR A 77 50.49 21.20 -17.62
N MET A 78 50.78 22.49 -17.78
CA MET A 78 51.97 23.15 -17.23
C MET A 78 51.92 23.20 -15.70
N LEU A 79 50.74 23.44 -15.12
CA LEU A 79 50.51 23.35 -13.69
C LEU A 79 50.78 21.92 -13.19
N GLY A 80 50.17 20.92 -13.82
CA GLY A 80 50.34 19.51 -13.40
C GLY A 80 51.80 19.04 -13.46
N THR A 81 52.50 19.32 -14.57
CA THR A 81 53.93 18.98 -14.71
C THR A 81 54.82 19.75 -13.74
N GLY A 82 54.56 21.05 -13.55
CA GLY A 82 55.29 21.88 -12.59
C GLY A 82 55.09 21.42 -11.14
N LEU A 83 53.89 20.98 -10.78
CA LEU A 83 53.57 20.49 -9.44
C LEU A 83 54.22 19.14 -9.14
N ILE A 84 54.28 18.23 -10.12
CA ILE A 84 55.03 16.97 -10.01
C ILE A 84 56.53 17.26 -9.82
N LEU A 85 57.10 18.15 -10.63
CA LEU A 85 58.51 18.53 -10.52
C LEU A 85 58.82 19.22 -9.18
N TYR A 86 57.90 20.05 -8.68
CA TYR A 86 58.02 20.69 -7.37
C TYR A 86 58.04 19.66 -6.23
N PHE A 87 57.15 18.66 -6.25
CA PHE A 87 57.14 17.59 -5.24
C PHE A 87 58.43 16.77 -5.20
N LEU A 88 59.02 16.51 -6.37
CA LEU A 88 60.32 15.85 -6.50
C LEU A 88 61.45 16.77 -6.00
N SER A 89 61.49 18.04 -6.42
CA SER A 89 62.55 18.98 -6.07
C SER A 89 62.56 19.40 -4.60
N LYS A 90 61.41 19.38 -3.93
CA LYS A 90 61.28 19.69 -2.49
C LYS A 90 61.28 18.45 -1.60
N GLU A 91 61.52 17.27 -2.16
CA GLU A 91 61.51 15.98 -1.45
C GLU A 91 60.21 15.72 -0.67
N ILE A 92 59.12 16.40 -1.03
CA ILE A 92 57.78 16.14 -0.49
C ILE A 92 57.31 14.75 -0.95
N TYR A 93 57.77 14.32 -2.13
CA TYR A 93 57.62 12.95 -2.62
C TYR A 93 58.99 12.26 -2.71
N VAL A 94 59.31 11.43 -1.71
CA VAL A 94 60.57 10.66 -1.65
C VAL A 94 60.44 9.38 -2.46
N VAL A 95 61.37 9.14 -3.40
CA VAL A 95 61.39 7.95 -4.25
C VAL A 95 61.89 6.76 -3.44
N THR A 96 60.96 5.89 -3.07
CA THR A 96 61.21 4.66 -2.31
C THR A 96 60.98 3.43 -3.20
N PRO A 97 61.42 2.22 -2.82
CA PRO A 97 61.02 1.01 -3.54
C PRO A 97 59.50 0.84 -3.65
N GLU A 98 58.72 1.39 -2.71
CA GLU A 98 57.25 1.43 -2.76
C GLU A 98 56.71 2.34 -3.86
N THR A 99 57.44 3.37 -4.28
CA THR A 99 57.06 4.18 -5.45
C THR A 99 57.03 3.34 -6.72
N ILE A 100 57.98 2.39 -6.87
CA ILE A 100 58.07 1.50 -8.02
C ILE A 100 56.90 0.49 -8.00
N SER A 101 56.59 -0.07 -6.83
CA SER A 101 55.43 -0.97 -6.65
C SER A 101 54.10 -0.24 -6.93
N ALA A 102 53.98 1.02 -6.51
CA ALA A 102 52.82 1.87 -6.77
C ALA A 102 52.62 2.15 -8.27
N ILE A 103 53.69 2.51 -9.01
CA ILE A 103 53.61 2.74 -10.47
C ILE A 103 53.17 1.47 -11.20
N SER A 104 53.68 0.30 -10.79
CA SER A 104 53.27 -0.99 -11.35
C SER A 104 51.78 -1.29 -11.10
N THR A 105 51.31 -1.05 -9.87
CA THR A 105 49.90 -1.25 -9.48
C THR A 105 48.96 -0.31 -10.24
N ILE A 106 49.33 0.97 -10.37
CA ILE A 106 48.56 1.95 -11.14
C ILE A 106 48.53 1.55 -12.63
N GLY A 107 49.66 1.11 -13.19
CA GLY A 107 49.73 0.65 -14.57
C GLY A 107 48.81 -0.55 -14.84
N LEU A 108 48.79 -1.52 -13.93
CA LEU A 108 47.89 -2.67 -14.03
C LEU A 108 46.41 -2.25 -13.93
N LEU A 109 46.07 -1.33 -13.02
CA LEU A 109 44.71 -0.79 -12.90
C LEU A 109 44.28 -0.08 -14.18
N VAL A 110 45.13 0.77 -14.76
CA VAL A 110 44.84 1.46 -16.02
C VAL A 110 44.65 0.44 -17.16
N PHE A 111 45.46 -0.61 -17.20
CA PHE A 111 45.30 -1.70 -18.18
C PHE A 111 43.96 -2.43 -18.03
N MET A 112 43.59 -2.80 -16.79
CA MET A 112 42.32 -3.47 -16.51
C MET A 112 41.13 -2.59 -16.88
N VAL A 113 41.14 -1.30 -16.52
CA VAL A 113 40.07 -0.36 -16.86
C VAL A 113 39.97 -0.17 -18.37
N LYS A 114 41.10 -0.05 -19.08
CA LYS A 114 41.09 0.09 -20.55
C LYS A 114 40.62 -1.18 -21.26
N LYS A 115 40.97 -2.35 -20.76
CA LYS A 115 40.68 -3.63 -21.41
C LYS A 115 39.28 -4.17 -21.09
N TYR A 116 38.85 -4.05 -19.83
CA TYR A 116 37.58 -4.60 -19.34
C TYR A 116 36.51 -3.53 -19.08
N GLY A 117 36.85 -2.24 -19.18
CA GLY A 117 35.91 -1.15 -18.91
C GLY A 117 34.66 -1.19 -19.78
N ALA A 118 34.82 -1.44 -21.09
CA ALA A 118 33.67 -1.56 -22.00
C ALA A 118 32.75 -2.73 -21.64
N SER A 119 33.32 -3.90 -21.33
CA SER A 119 32.53 -5.07 -20.93
C SER A 119 31.78 -4.88 -19.61
N VAL A 120 32.38 -4.16 -18.65
CA VAL A 120 31.74 -3.85 -17.36
C VAL A 120 30.66 -2.79 -17.54
N GLY A 121 30.88 -1.80 -18.42
CA GLY A 121 29.88 -0.79 -18.78
C GLY A 121 28.63 -1.42 -19.38
N GLU A 122 28.78 -2.22 -20.43
CA GLU A 122 27.65 -2.93 -21.06
C GLU A 122 26.92 -3.86 -20.08
N PHE A 123 27.65 -4.47 -19.14
CA PHE A 123 27.06 -5.31 -18.11
C PHE A 123 26.23 -4.49 -17.11
N ALA A 124 26.73 -3.34 -16.68
CA ALA A 124 26.01 -2.42 -15.80
C ALA A 124 24.75 -1.86 -16.47
N ASP A 125 24.83 -1.50 -17.75
CA ASP A 125 23.69 -1.01 -18.54
C ASP A 125 22.59 -2.08 -18.65
N LYS A 126 22.96 -3.33 -18.98
CA LYS A 126 22.02 -4.46 -19.03
C LYS A 126 21.34 -4.71 -17.68
N LEU A 127 22.06 -4.61 -16.57
CA LEU A 127 21.47 -4.76 -15.24
C LEU A 127 20.46 -3.65 -14.94
N ASN A 128 20.80 -2.41 -15.29
CA ASN A 128 19.93 -1.26 -15.09
C ASN A 128 18.64 -1.38 -15.93
N GLU A 129 18.76 -1.73 -17.22
CA GLU A 129 17.61 -1.96 -18.11
C GLU A 129 16.67 -3.04 -17.57
N ASN A 130 17.21 -4.17 -17.12
CA ASN A 130 16.42 -5.26 -16.55
C ASN A 130 15.68 -4.83 -15.26
N ASN A 131 16.33 -4.06 -14.39
CA ASN A 131 15.71 -3.54 -13.17
C ASN A 131 14.56 -2.58 -13.49
N ILE A 132 14.74 -1.70 -14.47
CA ILE A 132 13.70 -0.75 -14.92
C ILE A 132 12.53 -1.51 -15.54
N ALA A 133 12.79 -2.49 -16.40
CA ALA A 133 11.77 -3.33 -17.01
C ALA A 133 10.94 -4.07 -15.94
N MET A 134 11.60 -4.66 -14.96
CA MET A 134 10.94 -5.35 -13.84
C MET A 134 10.09 -4.38 -13.01
N ALA A 135 10.60 -3.19 -12.70
CA ALA A 135 9.84 -2.18 -11.95
C ALA A 135 8.58 -1.74 -12.70
N LEU A 136 8.66 -1.56 -14.02
CA LEU A 136 7.52 -1.24 -14.87
C LEU A 136 6.48 -2.38 -14.86
N GLU A 137 6.91 -3.63 -14.96
CA GLU A 137 6.02 -4.78 -14.88
C GLU A 137 5.31 -4.89 -13.52
N VAL A 138 6.03 -4.66 -12.42
CA VAL A 138 5.44 -4.66 -11.07
C VAL A 138 4.37 -3.57 -10.97
N THR A 139 4.69 -2.36 -11.40
CA THR A 139 3.75 -1.23 -11.38
C THR A 139 2.50 -1.52 -12.22
N TYR A 140 2.66 -2.18 -13.36
CA TYR A 140 1.54 -2.60 -14.21
C TYR A 140 0.67 -3.66 -13.53
N ARG A 141 1.29 -4.70 -12.96
CA ARG A 141 0.57 -5.75 -12.22
C ARG A 141 -0.18 -5.19 -11.02
N GLU A 142 0.41 -4.27 -10.27
CA GLU A 142 -0.25 -3.59 -9.15
C GLU A 142 -1.51 -2.84 -9.58
N ARG A 143 -1.46 -2.13 -10.71
CA ARG A 143 -2.62 -1.42 -11.27
C ARG A 143 -3.75 -2.39 -11.64
N LEU A 144 -3.43 -3.51 -12.27
CA LEU A 144 -4.41 -4.55 -12.59
C LEU A 144 -5.00 -5.19 -11.34
N HIS A 145 -4.16 -5.55 -10.36
CA HIS A 145 -4.61 -6.13 -9.10
C HIS A 145 -5.48 -5.17 -8.29
N ARG A 146 -5.23 -3.86 -8.37
CA ARG A 146 -6.09 -2.84 -7.76
C ARG A 146 -7.49 -2.86 -8.35
N VAL A 147 -7.60 -2.85 -9.67
CA VAL A 147 -8.91 -2.91 -10.37
C VAL A 147 -9.63 -4.22 -10.05
N TYR A 148 -8.91 -5.34 -10.11
CA TYR A 148 -9.47 -6.65 -9.77
C TYR A 148 -10.01 -6.69 -8.33
N ARG A 149 -9.26 -6.16 -7.37
CA ARG A 149 -9.66 -6.10 -5.95
C ARG A 149 -10.92 -5.25 -5.77
N GLU A 150 -11.00 -4.09 -6.42
CA GLU A 150 -12.19 -3.23 -6.36
C GLU A 150 -13.43 -3.94 -6.90
N VAL A 151 -13.34 -4.57 -8.07
CA VAL A 151 -14.46 -5.32 -8.66
C VAL A 151 -14.89 -6.47 -7.76
N LYS A 152 -13.93 -7.24 -7.25
CA LYS A 152 -14.20 -8.32 -6.30
C LYS A 152 -14.87 -7.81 -5.03
N SER A 153 -14.39 -6.70 -4.47
CA SER A 153 -14.97 -6.11 -3.26
C SER A 153 -16.43 -5.68 -3.45
N ARG A 154 -16.81 -5.20 -4.66
CA ARG A 154 -18.20 -4.87 -4.98
C ARG A 154 -19.07 -6.13 -5.04
N LEU A 155 -18.56 -7.19 -5.66
CA LEU A 155 -19.27 -8.46 -5.76
C LEU A 155 -19.47 -9.11 -4.38
N ASP A 156 -18.39 -9.19 -3.60
CA ASP A 156 -18.41 -9.73 -2.23
C ASP A 156 -19.37 -8.93 -1.34
N TYR A 157 -19.45 -7.61 -1.53
CA TYR A 157 -20.44 -6.77 -0.85
C TYR A 157 -21.88 -7.20 -1.18
N HIS A 158 -22.22 -7.40 -2.46
CA HIS A 158 -23.56 -7.86 -2.85
C HIS A 158 -23.91 -9.23 -2.26
N ILE A 159 -22.97 -10.17 -2.28
CA ILE A 159 -23.15 -11.49 -1.67
C ILE A 159 -23.38 -11.35 -0.16
N SER A 160 -22.58 -10.54 0.53
CA SER A 160 -22.73 -10.32 1.97
C SER A 160 -24.08 -9.72 2.37
N VAL A 161 -24.61 -8.79 1.55
CA VAL A 161 -25.94 -8.20 1.76
C VAL A 161 -27.02 -9.27 1.56
N GLN A 162 -26.90 -10.09 0.52
CA GLN A 162 -27.85 -11.15 0.23
C GLN A 162 -27.87 -12.22 1.33
N ASP A 163 -26.70 -12.61 1.84
CA ASP A 163 -26.56 -13.55 2.95
C ASP A 163 -27.12 -12.98 4.26
N MET A 164 -26.90 -11.67 4.52
CA MET A 164 -27.51 -11.00 5.67
C MET A 164 -29.04 -11.00 5.59
N MET A 165 -29.61 -10.73 4.42
CA MET A 165 -31.07 -10.73 4.22
C MET A 165 -31.65 -12.13 4.45
N ARG A 166 -31.04 -13.17 3.86
CA ARG A 166 -31.45 -14.57 4.11
C ARG A 166 -31.36 -14.94 5.60
N ARG A 167 -30.29 -14.54 6.29
CA ARG A 167 -30.17 -14.79 7.74
C ARG A 167 -31.27 -14.12 8.53
N LYS A 168 -31.59 -12.85 8.25
CA LYS A 168 -32.68 -12.13 8.90
C LYS A 168 -34.05 -12.76 8.64
N GLU A 169 -34.31 -13.20 7.43
CA GLU A 169 -35.54 -13.92 7.07
C GLU A 169 -35.66 -15.24 7.85
N GLN A 170 -34.56 -16.01 7.92
CA GLN A 170 -34.51 -17.25 8.71
C GLN A 170 -34.75 -17.00 10.20
N GLU A 171 -34.07 -16.02 10.80
CA GLU A 171 -34.26 -15.65 12.21
C GLU A 171 -35.69 -15.17 12.48
N HIS A 172 -36.26 -14.36 11.60
CA HIS A 172 -37.65 -13.91 11.73
C HIS A 172 -38.63 -15.07 11.64
N MET A 173 -38.42 -15.99 10.70
CA MET A 173 -39.24 -17.19 10.55
C MET A 173 -39.18 -18.08 11.79
N ILE A 174 -37.98 -18.36 12.33
CA ILE A 174 -37.81 -19.15 13.56
C ILE A 174 -38.56 -18.50 14.72
N ASN A 175 -38.35 -17.20 14.95
CA ASN A 175 -39.03 -16.46 16.00
C ASN A 175 -40.55 -16.41 15.82
N TRP A 176 -41.03 -16.34 14.58
CA TRP A 176 -42.47 -16.34 14.28
C TRP A 176 -43.08 -17.73 14.56
N VAL A 177 -42.42 -18.80 14.11
CA VAL A 177 -42.84 -20.19 14.37
C VAL A 177 -42.85 -20.47 15.86
N GLU A 178 -41.79 -20.10 16.58
CA GLU A 178 -41.71 -20.27 18.03
C GLU A 178 -42.88 -19.57 18.74
N LYS A 179 -43.15 -18.30 18.40
CA LYS A 179 -44.29 -17.54 18.97
C LYS A 179 -45.63 -18.17 18.64
N HIS A 180 -45.88 -18.57 17.39
CA HIS A 180 -47.15 -19.19 16.99
C HIS A 180 -47.33 -20.56 17.63
N VAL A 181 -46.28 -21.36 17.74
CA VAL A 181 -46.33 -22.67 18.40
C VAL A 181 -46.66 -22.48 19.88
N VAL A 182 -45.94 -21.62 20.60
CA VAL A 182 -46.22 -21.31 22.02
C VAL A 182 -47.65 -20.79 22.21
N GLN A 183 -48.15 -19.95 21.30
CA GLN A 183 -49.52 -19.42 21.36
C GLN A 183 -50.59 -20.47 21.03
N SER A 184 -50.30 -21.42 20.15
CA SER A 184 -51.21 -22.51 19.76
C SER A 184 -51.30 -23.62 20.83
N ILE A 185 -50.26 -23.79 21.64
CA ILE A 185 -50.28 -24.65 22.83
C ILE A 185 -51.14 -23.97 23.90
N SER A 186 -52.46 -24.17 23.81
CA SER A 186 -53.40 -23.74 24.85
C SER A 186 -53.39 -24.68 26.06
N ALA A 187 -53.83 -24.21 27.22
CA ALA A 187 -54.02 -25.04 28.43
C ALA A 187 -54.96 -26.27 28.22
N GLN A 188 -55.73 -26.28 27.13
CA GLN A 188 -56.57 -27.41 26.74
C GLN A 188 -55.76 -28.55 26.10
N GLN A 189 -54.72 -28.20 25.33
CA GLN A 189 -53.85 -29.16 24.64
C GLN A 189 -52.83 -29.80 25.59
N GLU A 190 -52.45 -29.12 26.68
CA GLU A 190 -51.64 -29.73 27.75
C GLU A 190 -52.35 -30.93 28.38
N LYS A 191 -53.67 -30.83 28.63
CA LYS A 191 -54.47 -31.93 29.18
C LYS A 191 -54.58 -33.11 28.22
N GLU A 192 -54.77 -32.84 26.93
CA GLU A 192 -54.79 -33.87 25.88
C GLU A 192 -53.41 -34.51 25.66
N THR A 193 -52.33 -33.73 25.81
CA THR A 193 -50.96 -34.24 25.74
C THR A 193 -50.67 -35.14 26.94
N ILE A 194 -51.06 -34.75 28.15
CA ILE A 194 -50.95 -35.58 29.35
C ILE A 194 -51.74 -36.90 29.18
N SER A 195 -52.96 -36.86 28.63
CA SER A 195 -53.75 -38.08 28.41
C SER A 195 -53.08 -39.00 27.40
N LYS A 196 -52.46 -38.44 26.35
CA LYS A 196 -51.71 -39.18 25.35
C LYS A 196 -50.43 -39.80 25.93
N CYS A 197 -49.68 -39.06 26.74
CA CYS A 197 -48.52 -39.60 27.48
C CYS A 197 -48.93 -40.75 28.40
N ILE A 198 -50.07 -40.64 29.10
CA ILE A 198 -50.62 -41.73 29.92
C ILE A 198 -50.99 -42.94 29.05
N SER A 199 -51.56 -42.74 27.86
CA SER A 199 -51.85 -43.84 26.93
C SER A 199 -50.59 -44.52 26.38
N ASP A 200 -49.55 -43.75 26.06
CA ASP A 200 -48.27 -44.27 25.57
C ASP A 200 -47.54 -45.04 26.67
N LEU A 201 -47.54 -44.53 27.90
CA LEU A 201 -47.01 -45.23 29.08
C LEU A 201 -47.77 -46.55 29.35
N LYS A 202 -49.10 -46.56 29.22
CA LYS A 202 -49.90 -47.79 29.36
C LYS A 202 -49.61 -48.79 28.23
N LEU A 203 -49.38 -48.33 27.01
CA LEU A 203 -48.98 -49.19 25.89
C LEU A 203 -47.59 -49.78 26.10
N LEU A 204 -46.62 -48.97 26.52
CA LEU A 204 -45.27 -49.42 26.88
C LEU A 204 -45.31 -50.42 28.05
N ALA A 205 -46.13 -50.19 29.07
CA ALA A 205 -46.32 -51.11 30.19
C ALA A 205 -46.96 -52.44 29.76
N LYS A 206 -47.99 -52.41 28.91
CA LYS A 206 -48.57 -53.63 28.32
C LYS A 206 -47.54 -54.38 27.46
N LYS A 207 -46.73 -53.67 26.68
CA LYS A 207 -45.64 -54.25 25.89
C LYS A 207 -44.57 -54.87 26.78
N ALA A 208 -44.23 -54.24 27.90
CA ALA A 208 -43.31 -54.78 28.89
C ALA A 208 -43.85 -56.00 29.64
N GLN A 209 -45.16 -56.06 29.93
CA GLN A 209 -45.82 -57.23 30.52
C GLN A 209 -46.01 -58.40 29.54
N ALA A 210 -46.07 -58.11 28.24
CA ALA A 210 -46.15 -59.12 27.17
C ALA A 210 -44.78 -59.64 26.71
N GLN A 211 -43.68 -59.05 27.19
CA GLN A 211 -42.33 -59.60 27.01
C GLN A 211 -42.06 -60.59 28.14
N PRO A 212 -41.73 -61.86 27.86
CA PRO A 212 -41.35 -62.81 28.90
C PRO A 212 -40.00 -62.36 29.48
N ILE A 213 -39.99 -62.19 30.80
CA ILE A 213 -38.77 -62.13 31.60
C ILE A 213 -38.06 -63.47 31.36
N MET A 214 -36.84 -63.45 30.79
CA MET A 214 -35.92 -64.58 30.96
C MET A 214 -35.49 -64.64 32.42
#